data_AF-A0A7W6T8J3-F1
#
_entry.id   AF-A0A7W6T8J3-F1
#
_cell.length_a   1.000
_cell.length_b   1.000
_cell.length_c   1.000
_cell.angle_alpha   90.00
_cell.angle_beta   90.00
_cell.angle_gamma   90.00
#
_symmetry.space_group_name_H-M   'P 1'
#
loop_
_entity.id
_entity.type
_entity.pdbx_description
1 polymer ?
#
loop_
_entity_poly.entity_id
_entity_poly.type
_entity_poly.pdbx_seq_one_letter_code
_entity_poly.pdbx_strand_id
1 'polypeptide(L)' 'MMEQECQIARYRRLEREVTDPLAACLLHGIVEELEAELRKERPDWHGPRD' A
#
# COMPACT_ATOMS: atom_id res chain seq x y z
N MET A 1 4.74 5.33 -9.75
CA MET A 1 5.80 4.68 -8.94
C MET A 1 5.94 5.31 -7.55
N MET A 2 6.33 6.59 -7.39
CA MET A 2 6.51 7.20 -6.04
C MET A 2 5.23 7.48 -5.23
N GLU A 3 4.08 7.65 -5.89
CA GLU A 3 2.85 8.08 -5.20
C GLU A 3 2.24 6.99 -4.31
N GLN A 4 2.26 5.73 -4.76
CA GLN A 4 1.76 4.59 -3.99
C GLN A 4 2.65 4.26 -2.79
N GLU A 5 3.97 4.26 -2.95
CA GLU A 5 4.91 4.07 -1.84
C GLU A 5 4.77 5.18 -0.78
N CYS A 6 4.53 6.43 -1.21
CA CYS A 6 4.26 7.55 -0.32
C CYS A 6 2.94 7.40 0.43
N GLN A 7 1.89 6.89 -0.24
CA GLN A 7 0.61 6.59 0.40
C GLN A 7 0.76 5.47 1.44
N ILE A 8 1.43 4.37 1.11
CA ILE A 8 1.70 3.25 2.04
C ILE A 8 2.46 3.75 3.27
N ALA A 9 3.53 4.53 3.08
CA ALA A 9 4.29 5.09 4.20
C ALA A 9 3.45 6.03 5.07
N ARG A 10 2.54 6.79 4.47
CA ARG A 10 1.64 7.70 5.18
C ARG A 10 0.59 6.95 6.00
N TYR A 11 -0.06 5.93 5.43
CA TYR A 11 -1.04 5.11 6.14
C TYR A 11 -0.40 4.29 7.26
N ARG A 12 0.82 3.78 7.05
CA ARG A 12 1.57 3.06 8.10
C ARG A 12 1.96 3.96 9.28
N ARG A 13 2.17 5.25 9.02
CA ARG A 13 2.38 6.24 10.08
C ARG A 13 1.08 6.53 10.82
N LEU A 14 -0.02 6.66 10.07
CA LEU A 14 -1.36 6.87 10.62
C LEU A 14 -1.80 5.69 11.50
N GLU A 15 -1.44 4.45 11.15
CA GLU A 15 -1.70 3.24 11.95
C GLU A 15 -1.09 3.33 13.36
N ARG A 16 0.08 3.99 13.51
CA ARG A 16 0.72 4.20 14.82
C ARG A 16 0.20 5.41 15.58
N GLU A 17 -0.37 6.39 14.87
CA GLU A 17 -0.93 7.59 15.48
C GLU A 17 -2.39 7.39 15.91
N VAL A 18 -3.10 6.44 15.28
CA VAL A 18 -4.47 6.12 15.66
C VAL A 18 -4.49 5.28 16.93
N THR A 19 -5.23 5.74 17.92
CA THR A 19 -5.45 5.04 19.19
C THR A 19 -6.63 4.07 19.14
N ASP A 20 -7.44 4.16 18.08
CA ASP A 20 -8.58 3.27 17.87
C ASP A 20 -8.13 1.96 17.21
N PRO A 21 -8.37 0.80 17.85
CA PRO A 21 -7.89 -0.49 17.36
C PRO A 21 -8.61 -0.95 16.08
N LEU A 22 -9.86 -0.51 15.87
CA LEU A 22 -10.59 -0.82 14.64
C LEU A 22 -10.01 -0.02 13.47
N ALA A 23 -9.72 1.26 13.67
CA ALA A 23 -9.09 2.11 12.67
C ALA A 23 -7.69 1.61 12.30
N ALA A 24 -6.89 1.13 13.27
CA ALA A 24 -5.60 0.50 12.99
C ALA A 24 -5.76 -0.76 12.11
N CYS A 25 -6.75 -1.60 12.41
CA CYS A 25 -7.05 -2.80 11.62
C CYS A 25 -7.49 -2.46 10.18
N LEU A 26 -8.32 -1.43 10.02
CA LEU A 26 -8.75 -0.95 8.70
C LEU A 26 -7.59 -0.37 7.90
N LEU A 27 -6.72 0.42 8.53
CA LEU A 27 -5.52 0.96 7.90
C LEU A 27 -4.57 -0.15 7.46
N HIS A 28 -4.42 -1.19 8.27
CA HIS A 28 -3.61 -2.35 7.92
C HIS A 28 -4.12 -3.03 6.64
N GLY A 29 -5.43 -3.27 6.53
CA GLY A 29 -6.04 -3.86 5.33
C GLY A 29 -5.83 -2.99 4.08
N ILE A 30 -6.01 -1.66 4.20
CA ILE A 30 -5.78 -0.71 3.11
C ILE A 30 -4.30 -0.73 2.66
N VAL A 31 -3.36 -0.81 3.60
CA VAL A 31 -1.93 -0.89 3.31
C VAL A 31 -1.59 -2.20 2.60
N GLU A 32 -2.13 -3.33 3.04
CA GLU A 32 -1.92 -4.63 2.39
C GLU A 32 -2.45 -4.64 0.95
N GLU A 33 -3.63 -4.08 0.71
CA GLU A 33 -4.18 -3.95 -0.64
C GLU A 33 -3.31 -3.05 -1.53
N LEU A 34 -2.89 -1.88 -1.03
CA LEU A 34 -2.01 -0.97 -1.76
C LEU A 34 -0.63 -1.60 -2.06
N GLU A 35 -0.06 -2.35 -1.13
CA GLU A 35 1.19 -3.09 -1.34
C GLU A 35 1.03 -4.18 -2.38
N ALA A 36 -0.10 -4.90 -2.37
CA ALA A 36 -0.41 -5.93 -3.36
C ALA A 36 -0.58 -5.32 -4.76
N GLU A 37 -1.29 -4.19 -4.89
CA GLU A 37 -1.44 -3.46 -6.14
C GLU A 37 -0.10 -2.90 -6.64
N LEU A 38 0.69 -2.26 -5.77
CA LEU A 38 2.03 -1.77 -6.11
C LEU A 38 2.94 -2.90 -6.60
N ARG A 39 2.85 -4.08 -6.00
CA ARG A 39 3.63 -5.26 -6.38
C ARG A 39 3.16 -5.87 -7.70
N LYS A 40 1.87 -5.73 -8.02
CA LYS A 40 1.27 -6.13 -9.30
C LYS A 40 1.56 -5.13 -10.42
N GLU A 41 1.61 -3.83 -10.09
CA GLU A 41 2.02 -2.72 -10.96
C GLU A 41 3.54 -2.56 -11.10
N ARG A 42 4.31 -3.27 -10.28
CA ARG A 42 5.71 -3.63 -10.54
C ARG A 42 5.79 -5.03 -11.17
N PRO A 43 5.22 -5.30 -12.37
CA PRO A 43 5.84 -6.32 -13.16
C PRO A 43 7.22 -5.75 -13.47
N ASP A 44 8.27 -6.48 -13.08
CA ASP A 44 9.48 -6.45 -13.88
C ASP A 44 9.02 -6.50 -15.35
N TRP A 45 9.37 -5.45 -16.11
CA TRP A 45 8.91 -5.17 -17.46
C TRP A 45 8.73 -6.45 -18.29
N HIS A 46 7.52 -7.00 -18.31
CA HIS A 46 7.18 -7.97 -19.34
C HIS A 46 6.72 -7.13 -20.52
N GLY A 47 7.69 -6.80 -21.37
CA GLY A 47 7.50 -6.11 -22.64
C GLY A 47 6.37 -6.70 -23.48
N PRO A 48 5.96 -6.00 -24.55
CA PRO A 48 4.76 -6.32 -25.31
C PRO A 48 4.78 -7.80 -25.69
N ARG A 49 3.82 -8.56 -25.17
CA ARG A 49 3.60 -9.93 -25.62
C ARG A 49 2.87 -9.82 -26.95
N ASP A 50 3.61 -10.17 -27.99
CA ASP A 50 3.19 -10.45 -29.38
C ASP A 50 1.88 -11.25 -29.44
#